data_AF-A0A3S1F4B5-F1
#
_entry.id   AF-A0A3S1F4B5-F1
#
_cell.length_a   1.000
_cell.length_b   1.000
_cell.length_c   1.000
_cell.angle_alpha   90.00
_cell.angle_beta   90.00
_cell.angle_gamma   90.00
#
_symmetry.space_group_name_H-M   'P 1'
#
loop_
_entity.id
_entity.type
_entity.pdbx_description
1 polymer ?
#
loop_
_entity_poly.entity_id
_entity_poly.type
_entity_poly.pdbx_seq_one_letter_code
_entity_poly.pdbx_strand_id
1 'polypeptide(L)' 'MRKLIVTEFISVDGIAEVEKLPSVTWNDEMNRFKEDELADSGAMLLGRTTYEIFAGSWPTETGDFADRFNALPK' A
#
# COMPACT_ATOMS: atom_id res chain seq x y z
N MET A 1 -5.32 -19.76 11.28
CA MET A 1 -4.09 -18.94 11.20
C MET A 1 -4.35 -17.82 10.20
N ARG A 2 -3.97 -16.57 10.50
CA ARG A 2 -4.10 -15.46 9.54
C ARG A 2 -2.92 -15.50 8.56
N LYS A 3 -3.15 -15.08 7.31
CA LYS A 3 -2.09 -14.94 6.29
C LYS A 3 -1.33 -13.64 6.54
N LEU A 4 -0.03 -13.65 6.24
CA LEU A 4 0.76 -12.45 6.08
C LEU A 4 0.77 -12.10 4.59
N ILE A 5 0.32 -10.90 4.26
CA ILE A 5 0.34 -10.35 2.90
C ILE A 5 1.50 -9.36 2.86
N VAL A 6 2.40 -9.50 1.90
CA VAL A 6 3.51 -8.58 1.66
C VAL A 6 3.38 -8.09 0.24
N THR A 7 3.29 -6.78 0.09
CA THR A 7 3.16 -6.13 -1.20
C THR A 7 4.02 -4.88 -1.24
N GLU A 8 4.86 -4.80 -2.25
CA GLU A 8 5.80 -3.71 -2.46
C GLU A 8 6.08 -3.53 -3.95
N PHE A 9 6.59 -2.37 -4.31
CA PHE A 9 7.30 -2.20 -5.57
C PHE A 9 8.76 -2.56 -5.35
N ILE A 10 9.34 -3.33 -6.27
CA ILE A 10 10.74 -3.73 -6.22
C ILE A 10 11.32 -3.76 -7.64
N SER A 11 12.57 -3.35 -7.79
CA SER A 11 13.31 -3.54 -9.03
C SER A 11 13.71 -5.00 -9.22
N VAL A 12 14.08 -5.37 -10.45
CA VAL A 12 14.52 -6.75 -10.78
C VAL A 12 15.77 -7.16 -10.00
N ASP A 13 16.63 -6.20 -9.65
CA ASP A 13 17.83 -6.38 -8.84
C ASP A 13 17.61 -6.17 -7.33
N GLY A 14 16.36 -6.04 -6.88
CA GLY A 14 15.99 -6.14 -5.47
C GLY A 14 15.96 -4.83 -4.67
N ILE A 15 15.83 -3.68 -5.33
CA ILE A 15 15.74 -2.37 -4.69
C ILE A 15 14.27 -2.00 -4.48
N ALA A 16 13.87 -1.72 -3.23
CA ALA A 16 12.51 -1.29 -2.87
C ALA A 16 12.44 0.17 -2.35
N GLU A 17 13.56 0.89 -2.42
CA GLU A 17 13.64 2.29 -1.99
C GLU A 17 12.93 3.19 -3.00
N VAL A 18 11.89 3.91 -2.54
CA VAL A 18 10.98 4.69 -3.40
C VAL A 18 11.72 5.70 -4.29
N GLU A 19 12.80 6.30 -3.79
CA GLU A 19 13.60 7.31 -4.53
C GLU A 19 14.41 6.71 -5.70
N LYS A 20 14.63 5.39 -5.69
CA LYS A 20 15.40 4.66 -6.70
C LYS A 20 14.51 3.89 -7.68
N LEU A 21 13.21 3.85 -7.44
CA LEU A 21 12.26 3.17 -8.30
C LEU A 21 11.77 4.12 -9.42
N PRO A 22 11.59 3.62 -10.66
CA PRO A 22 10.96 4.40 -11.71
C PRO A 22 9.46 4.58 -11.42
N SER A 23 8.87 5.66 -11.94
CA SER A 23 7.42 5.82 -11.93
C SER A 23 6.75 4.66 -12.67
N VAL A 24 5.65 4.15 -12.11
CA VAL A 24 4.87 3.07 -12.71
C VAL A 24 3.60 3.64 -13.32
N THR A 25 3.27 3.24 -14.55
CA THR A 25 1.96 3.53 -15.13
C THR A 25 0.91 2.64 -14.49
N TRP A 26 -0.01 3.25 -13.77
CA TRP A 26 -1.10 2.54 -13.12
C TRP A 26 -2.11 2.00 -14.14
N ASN A 27 -2.64 0.80 -13.92
CA ASN A 27 -3.59 0.15 -14.82
C ASN A 27 -4.73 -0.57 -14.05
N ASP A 28 -5.71 -1.06 -14.79
CA ASP A 28 -6.91 -1.70 -14.23
C ASP A 28 -6.62 -3.01 -13.49
N GLU A 29 -5.58 -3.74 -13.89
CA GLU A 29 -5.17 -4.97 -13.21
C GLU A 29 -4.58 -4.66 -11.83
N MET A 30 -3.73 -3.64 -11.75
CA MET A 30 -3.16 -3.15 -10.49
C MET A 30 -4.25 -2.60 -9.56
N ASN A 31 -5.24 -1.88 -10.11
CA ASN A 31 -6.42 -1.43 -9.36
C ASN A 31 -7.15 -2.61 -8.72
N ARG A 32 -7.52 -3.63 -9.50
CA ARG A 32 -8.21 -4.81 -8.98
C ARG A 32 -7.39 -5.53 -7.92
N PHE A 33 -6.11 -5.74 -8.18
CA PHE A 33 -5.19 -6.37 -7.23
C PHE A 33 -5.16 -5.63 -5.88
N LYS A 34 -5.11 -4.30 -5.89
CA LYS A 34 -5.12 -3.49 -4.66
C LYS A 34 -6.46 -3.50 -3.93
N GLU A 35 -7.58 -3.52 -4.66
CA GLU A 35 -8.91 -3.67 -4.05
C GLU A 35 -9.06 -5.01 -3.34
N ASP A 36 -8.63 -6.10 -3.99
CA ASP A 36 -8.66 -7.45 -3.43
C ASP A 36 -7.72 -7.55 -2.21
N GLU A 37 -6.51 -6.99 -2.30
CA GLU A 37 -5.58 -6.92 -1.17
C GLU A 37 -6.20 -6.18 0.03
N LEU A 38 -6.83 -5.03 -0.21
CA LEU A 38 -7.44 -4.25 0.86
C LEU A 38 -8.67 -4.97 1.44
N ALA A 39 -9.42 -5.73 0.63
CA ALA A 39 -10.55 -6.52 1.10
C ALA A 39 -10.12 -7.66 2.02
N ASP A 40 -8.98 -8.30 1.74
CA ASP A 40 -8.42 -9.38 2.55
C ASP A 40 -7.64 -8.88 3.79
N SER A 41 -7.37 -7.58 3.87
CA SER A 41 -6.56 -6.97 4.92
C SER A 41 -7.36 -6.62 6.18
N GLY A 42 -6.90 -7.08 7.34
CA GLY A 42 -7.50 -6.75 8.64
C GLY A 42 -6.71 -5.75 9.50
N ALA A 43 -5.45 -5.48 9.15
CA ALA A 43 -4.56 -4.51 9.77
C ALA A 43 -3.38 -4.26 8.83
N MET A 44 -2.70 -3.13 9.02
CA MET A 44 -1.50 -2.76 8.27
C MET A 44 -0.31 -2.69 9.23
N LEU A 45 0.83 -3.22 8.81
CA LEU A 45 2.09 -3.13 9.56
C LEU A 45 3.08 -2.32 8.73
N LEU A 46 3.51 -1.17 9.25
CA LEU A 46 4.46 -0.29 8.58
C LEU A 46 5.72 -0.09 9.43
N GLY A 47 6.87 -0.04 8.76
CA GLY A 47 8.08 0.54 9.36
C GLY A 47 7.91 2.05 9.56
N ARG A 48 8.70 2.65 10.46
CA ARG A 48 8.59 4.08 10.82
C ARG A 48 8.61 5.01 9.60
N THR A 49 9.60 4.86 8.73
CA THR A 49 9.76 5.73 7.54
C THR A 49 8.56 5.62 6.60
N THR A 50 8.07 4.41 6.35
CA THR A 50 6.87 4.20 5.53
C THR A 50 5.62 4.77 6.20
N TYR A 51 5.48 4.63 7.52
CA TYR A 51 4.38 5.22 8.28
C TYR A 51 4.35 6.75 8.15
N GLU A 52 5.49 7.43 8.25
CA GLU A 52 5.57 8.89 8.12
C GLU A 52 5.11 9.38 6.74
N ILE A 53 5.49 8.66 5.67
CA ILE A 53 5.01 8.94 4.31
C ILE A 53 3.49 8.76 4.25
N PHE A 54 2.97 7.65 4.77
CA PHE A 54 1.55 7.33 4.68
C PHE A 54 0.71 8.32 5.50
N ALA A 55 1.16 8.67 6.71
CA ALA A 55 0.52 9.66 7.56
C ALA A 55 0.53 11.07 6.94
N GLY A 56 1.50 11.37 6.06
CA GLY A 56 1.55 12.63 5.32
C GLY A 56 0.63 12.68 4.10
N SER A 57 0.24 11.54 3.54
CA SER A 57 -0.53 11.48 2.28
C SER A 57 -1.98 11.01 2.46
N TRP A 58 -2.21 9.92 3.19
CA TRP A 58 -3.51 9.24 3.21
C TRP A 58 -4.62 9.89 4.06
N PRO A 59 -4.36 10.57 5.20
CA PRO A 59 -5.45 11.03 6.07
C PRO A 59 -6.45 12.01 5.44
N THR A 60 -6.08 12.67 4.35
CA THR A 60 -6.95 13.62 3.62
C THR A 60 -7.56 13.02 2.36
N GLU A 61 -7.13 11.83 1.94
CA GLU A 61 -7.71 11.13 0.79
C GLU A 61 -9.10 10.60 1.13
N THR A 62 -9.99 10.59 0.15
CA THR A 62 -11.41 10.24 0.32
C THR A 62 -11.86 9.26 -0.76
N GLY A 63 -12.99 8.58 -0.49
CA GLY A 63 -13.57 7.57 -1.38
C GLY A 63 -13.39 6.16 -0.81
N ASP A 64 -14.20 5.21 -1.30
CA ASP A 64 -14.36 3.89 -0.69
C ASP A 64 -13.04 3.18 -0.37
N PHE A 65 -12.06 3.24 -1.28
CA PHE A 65 -10.72 2.68 -1.06
C PHE A 65 -9.99 3.40 0.08
N ALA A 66 -9.90 4.73 0.01
CA ALA A 66 -9.19 5.54 0.99
C ALA A 66 -9.83 5.45 2.38
N ASP A 67 -11.17 5.44 2.46
CA ASP A 67 -11.91 5.32 3.71
C ASP A 67 -11.63 3.97 4.39
N ARG A 68 -11.66 2.88 3.62
CA ARG A 68 -11.31 1.52 4.11
C ARG A 68 -9.84 1.45 4.53
N PHE A 69 -8.95 1.98 3.70
CA PHE A 69 -7.51 2.01 3.96
C PHE A 69 -7.17 2.80 5.24
N ASN A 70 -7.79 3.98 5.42
CA ASN A 70 -7.65 4.83 6.60
C ASN A 70 -8.34 4.24 7.84
N ALA A 71 -9.33 3.35 7.70
CA ALA A 71 -9.95 2.67 8.83
C ALA A 71 -9.13 1.49 9.37
N LEU A 72 -8.17 0.95 8.61
CA LEU A 72 -7.34 -0.17 9.08
C LEU A 72 -6.53 0.21 10.33
N PRO A 73 -6.41 -0.68 11.32
CA PRO A 73 -5.41 -0.55 12.38
C PRO A 73 -4.00 -0.46 11.79
N LYS A 74 -3.16 0.43 12.33
CA LYS A 74 -1.72 0.57 11.99
C LYS A 74 -0.85 0.28 13.20
#